data_AF-A0A3D2WVI1-F1
#
_entry.id   AF-A0A3D2WVI1-F1
#
_cell.length_a   1.000
_cell.length_b   1.000
_cell.length_c   1.000
_cell.angle_alpha   90.00
_cell.angle_beta   90.00
_cell.angle_gamma   90.00
#
_symmetry.space_group_name_H-M   'P 1'
#
loop_
_entity.id
_entity.type
_entity.pdbx_description
1 polymer ?
#
loop_
_entity_poly.entity_id
_entity_poly.type
_entity_poly.pdbx_seq_one_letter_code
_entity_poly.pdbx_strand_id
1 'polypeptide(L)'
;MSSYVIVNPTSIVTIILAHIPFVTPFFMILLIGIEIPPLWQLLSTSTILFISAILMMIVAGKIFRTAILMYGKRPTLPEIFQWLKSS
;
A
#
# COMPACT_ATOMS: atom_id res chain seq x y z
N MET A 1 -18.51 5.32 9.06
CA MET A 1 -17.64 4.33 8.38
C MET A 1 -16.88 3.44 9.38
N SER A 2 -16.41 3.97 10.52
CA SER A 2 -15.75 3.18 11.58
C SER A 2 -16.66 2.14 12.26
N SER A 3 -17.96 2.39 12.36
CA SER A 3 -18.92 1.47 13.00
C SER A 3 -19.16 0.17 12.23
N TYR A 4 -18.97 0.13 10.91
CA TYR A 4 -19.26 -1.08 10.11
C TYR A 4 -18.19 -2.17 10.23
N VAL A 5 -16.92 -1.77 10.40
CA VAL A 5 -15.78 -2.69 10.54
C VAL A 5 -15.80 -3.37 11.91
N ILE A 6 -16.27 -2.67 12.94
CA ILE A 6 -16.37 -3.18 14.32
C ILE A 6 -17.55 -4.15 14.49
N VAL A 7 -18.66 -3.91 13.78
CA VAL A 7 -19.87 -4.74 13.91
C VAL A 7 -19.80 -6.03 13.07
N ASN A 8 -19.01 -6.07 11.98
CA ASN A 8 -18.82 -7.26 11.15
C ASN A 8 -17.35 -7.41 10.69
N PRO A 9 -16.45 -7.90 11.56
CA PRO A 9 -15.02 -8.06 11.24
C PRO A 9 -14.76 -9.06 10.11
N THR A 10 -15.69 -9.99 9.86
CA THR A 10 -15.64 -11.01 8.79
C THR A 10 -16.31 -10.60 7.47
N SER A 11 -16.82 -9.37 7.38
CA SER A 11 -17.42 -8.87 6.14
C SER A 11 -16.39 -8.80 5.00
N ILE A 12 -16.82 -9.18 3.79
CA ILE A 12 -16.05 -9.06 2.54
C ILE A 12 -15.45 -7.66 2.37
N VAL A 13 -16.18 -6.62 2.78
CA VAL A 13 -15.72 -5.23 2.72
C VAL A 13 -14.50 -5.01 3.62
N THR A 14 -14.54 -5.53 4.84
CA THR A 14 -13.43 -5.46 5.81
C THR A 14 -12.21 -6.23 5.31
N ILE A 15 -12.42 -7.40 4.70
CA ILE A 15 -11.35 -8.23 4.12
C ILE A 15 -10.67 -7.49 2.96
N ILE A 16 -11.44 -6.87 2.06
CA ILE A 16 -10.90 -6.12 0.92
C ILE A 16 -10.10 -4.90 1.40
N LEU A 17 -10.63 -4.13 2.34
CA LEU A 17 -9.93 -2.96 2.90
C LEU A 17 -8.62 -3.36 3.60
N ALA A 18 -8.62 -4.50 4.29
CA ALA A 18 -7.42 -5.04 4.93
C ALA A 18 -6.37 -5.55 3.93
N HIS A 19 -6.71 -5.77 2.65
CA HIS A 19 -5.76 -6.16 1.60
C HIS A 19 -5.09 -4.97 0.89
N ILE A 20 -5.46 -3.73 1.21
CA ILE A 20 -4.84 -2.54 0.62
C ILE A 20 -3.56 -2.22 1.40
N PRO A 21 -2.36 -2.40 0.83
CA PRO A 21 -1.09 -2.48 1.56
C PRO A 21 -0.79 -1.27 2.47
N PHE A 22 -1.20 -0.05 2.07
CA PHE A 22 -1.03 1.16 2.88
C PHE A 22 -1.93 1.20 4.12
N VAL A 23 -3.09 0.55 4.06
CA VAL A 23 -4.11 0.56 5.12
C VAL A 23 -4.18 -0.78 5.86
N THR A 24 -3.60 -1.84 5.28
CA THR A 24 -3.43 -3.18 5.85
C THR A 24 -2.92 -3.17 7.29
N PRO A 25 -1.79 -2.52 7.65
CA PRO A 25 -1.28 -2.60 9.02
C PRO A 25 -2.23 -1.96 10.04
N PHE A 26 -2.91 -0.87 9.66
CA PHE A 26 -3.90 -0.22 10.51
C PHE A 26 -5.12 -1.14 10.77
N PHE A 27 -5.67 -1.73 9.70
CA PHE A 27 -6.80 -2.64 9.83
C PHE A 27 -6.45 -3.98 10.49
N MET A 28 -5.25 -4.50 10.28
CA MET A 28 -4.81 -5.75 10.92
C MET A 28 -4.63 -5.59 12.42
N ILE A 29 -4.09 -4.46 12.89
CA ILE A 29 -4.02 -4.17 14.33
C ILE A 29 -5.43 -4.09 14.93
N LEU A 30 -6.37 -3.42 14.24
CA LEU A 30 -7.76 -3.35 14.68
C LEU A 30 -8.46 -4.72 14.70
N LEU A 31 -8.26 -5.54 13.66
CA LEU A 31 -8.86 -6.87 13.54
C LEU A 31 -8.33 -7.81 14.62
N ILE A 32 -7.01 -7.91 14.78
CA ILE A 32 -6.39 -8.76 15.82
C ILE A 32 -6.86 -8.36 17.22
N GLY A 33 -7.16 -7.07 17.47
CA GLY A 33 -7.71 -6.59 18.73
C GLY A 33 -9.16 -7.00 19.01
N ILE A 34 -9.92 -7.41 17.98
CA ILE A 34 -11.31 -7.88 18.10
C ILE A 34 -11.37 -9.40 18.03
N GLU A 35 -10.76 -10.00 17.00
CA GLU A 35 -10.77 -11.43 16.72
C GLU A 35 -9.49 -11.81 15.95
N ILE A 36 -8.89 -12.95 16.26
CA ILE A 36 -7.68 -13.40 15.57
C ILE A 36 -8.05 -13.84 14.15
N PRO A 37 -7.61 -13.11 13.09
CA PRO A 37 -7.95 -13.49 11.72
C PRO A 37 -7.25 -14.79 11.31
N PRO A 38 -7.79 -15.55 10.35
CA PRO A 38 -7.20 -16.80 9.88
C PRO A 38 -5.76 -16.61 9.37
N LEU A 39 -4.89 -17.60 9.61
CA LEU A 39 -3.47 -17.54 9.19
C LEU A 39 -3.29 -17.28 7.68
N TRP A 40 -4.18 -17.78 6.83
CA TRP A 40 -4.16 -17.52 5.39
C TRP A 40 -4.37 -16.04 5.04
N GLN A 41 -5.21 -15.34 5.81
CA GLN A 41 -5.44 -13.91 5.63
C GLN A 41 -4.22 -13.09 6.06
N LEU A 42 -3.53 -13.52 7.12
CA LEU A 42 -2.28 -12.90 7.55
C LEU A 42 -1.16 -13.10 6.51
N LEU A 43 -1.01 -14.30 5.97
CA LEU A 43 -0.01 -14.60 4.95
C LEU A 43 -0.27 -13.81 3.64
N SER A 44 -1.50 -13.84 3.13
CA SER A 44 -1.87 -13.14 1.90
C SER A 44 -1.63 -11.63 1.98
N THR A 45 -2.08 -11.00 3.07
CA THR A 45 -1.87 -9.56 3.28
C THR A 45 -0.40 -9.20 3.49
N SER A 46 0.36 -10.03 4.21
CA SER A 46 1.81 -9.85 4.38
C SER A 46 2.54 -9.94 3.03
N THR A 47 2.23 -10.93 2.20
CA THR A 47 2.80 -11.06 0.85
C THR A 47 2.47 -9.85 -0.01
N ILE A 48 1.22 -9.36 0.01
CA ILE A 48 0.81 -8.15 -0.72
C ILE A 48 1.56 -6.91 -0.23
N LEU A 49 1.76 -6.78 1.08
CA LEU A 49 2.55 -5.72 1.69
C LEU A 49 4.00 -5.72 1.19
N PHE A 50 4.65 -6.88 1.19
CA PHE A 50 6.02 -7.02 0.67
C PHE A 50 6.11 -6.68 -0.81
N ILE A 51 5.19 -7.20 -1.63
CA ILE A 51 5.15 -6.90 -3.07
C ILE A 51 4.96 -5.40 -3.30
N SER A 52 4.02 -4.78 -2.59
CA SER A 52 3.76 -3.34 -2.71
C SER A 52 4.97 -2.51 -2.26
N ALA A 53 5.66 -2.91 -1.19
CA ALA A 53 6.85 -2.23 -0.71
C ALA A 53 7.98 -2.30 -1.74
N ILE A 54 8.22 -3.47 -2.34
CA ILE A 54 9.23 -3.66 -3.39
C ILE A 54 8.88 -2.83 -4.63
N LEU A 55 7.61 -2.85 -5.07
CA LEU A 55 7.15 -2.04 -6.20
C LEU A 55 7.38 -0.54 -5.94
N MET A 56 7.00 -0.05 -4.76
CA MET A 56 7.26 1.34 -4.35
C MET A 56 8.76 1.65 -4.32
N MET A 57 9.60 0.74 -3.85
CA MET A 57 11.05 0.94 -3.81
C MET A 57 11.65 1.04 -5.22
N ILE A 58 11.20 0.20 -6.16
CA ILE A 58 11.62 0.26 -7.57
C ILE A 58 11.18 1.58 -8.20
N VAL A 59 9.92 1.98 -7.98
CA VAL A 59 9.37 3.25 -8.47
C VAL A 59 10.14 4.44 -7.90
N ALA A 60 10.37 4.46 -6.59
CA ALA A 60 11.13 5.51 -5.93
C ALA A 60 12.58 5.58 -6.43
N GLY A 61 13.24 4.43 -6.63
CA GLY A 61 14.60 4.36 -7.18
C GLY A 61 14.66 4.89 -8.62
N LYS A 62 13.67 4.56 -9.46
CA LYS A 62 13.54 5.13 -10.81
C LYS A 62 13.38 6.66 -10.76
N ILE A 63 12.49 7.17 -9.90
CA ILE A 63 12.28 8.62 -9.75
C ILE A 63 13.55 9.31 -9.25
N PHE A 64 14.24 8.74 -8.26
CA PHE A 64 15.47 9.31 -7.70
C PHE A 64 16.58 9.43 -8.74
N ARG A 65 16.75 8.41 -9.60
CA ARG A 65 17.74 8.43 -10.69
C ARG A 65 17.47 9.52 -11.73
N THR A 66 16.20 9.83 -12.00
CA THR A 66 15.85 10.93 -12.91
C THR A 66 15.92 12.29 -12.22
N ALA A 67 15.51 12.37 -10.95
CA ALA A 67 15.51 13.60 -10.16
C ALA A 67 16.93 14.17 -9.95
N ILE A 68 17.94 13.31 -9.73
CA ILE A 68 19.33 13.77 -9.54
C ILE A 68 19.94 14.42 -10.79
N LEU A 69 19.39 14.13 -11.99
CA LEU A 69 19.83 14.75 -13.24
C LEU A 69 19.15 16.11 -13.50
N MET A 70 18.14 16.46 -12.70
CA MET A 70 17.45 17.73 -12.82
C MET A 70 18.06 18.78 -11.90
N TYR A 71 19.00 19.55 -12.44
CA TYR A 71 19.48 20.76 -11.77
C TYR A 71 18.63 21.96 -12.19
N GLY A 72 17.91 22.56 -11.23
CA GLY A 72 17.30 23.89 -11.38
C GLY A 72 15.82 23.96 -11.78
N LYS A 73 15.16 22.84 -12.10
CA LYS A 73 13.70 22.81 -12.38
C LYS A 73 12.95 22.06 -11.28
N ARG A 74 11.87 22.66 -10.76
CA ARG A 74 10.97 21.96 -9.80
C ARG A 74 10.15 20.93 -10.60
N PRO A 75 10.37 19.62 -10.41
CA PRO A 75 9.64 18.60 -11.15
C PRO A 75 8.15 18.72 -10.83
N THR A 76 7.30 18.71 -11.87
CA THR A 76 5.84 18.75 -11.71
C THR A 76 5.28 17.32 -11.75
N LEU A 77 4.20 17.04 -11.00
CA LEU A 77 3.53 15.72 -10.97
C LEU A 77 3.37 15.02 -12.35
N PRO A 78 2.94 15.71 -13.43
CA PRO A 78 2.84 15.09 -14.76
C PRO A 78 4.20 14.67 -15.36
N GLU A 79 5.29 15.38 -15.08
CA GLU A 79 6.62 15.03 -15.59
C GLU A 79 7.15 13.76 -14.93
N ILE A 80 6.90 13.61 -13.63
CA ILE A 80 7.26 12.40 -12.86
C ILE A 80 6.57 11.16 -13.44
N PHE A 81 5.27 11.29 -13.81
CA PHE A 81 4.52 10.21 -14.45
C PHE A 81 5.05 9.86 -15.85
N GLN A 82 5.49 10.87 -16.63
CA GLN A 82 6.12 10.62 -17.92
C GLN A 82 7.44 9.86 -17.79
N TRP A 83 8.30 10.19 -16.82
CA TRP A 83 9.55 9.46 -16.59
C TRP A 83 9.33 8.03 -16.14
N LEU A 84 8.27 7.78 -15.36
CA LEU A 84 7.87 6.43 -14.99
C LEU A 84 7.50 5.58 -16.21
N LYS A 85 6.84 6.21 -17.20
CA LYS A 85 6.37 5.57 -18.43
C LYS A 85 7.46 5.48 -19.52
N SER A 86 8.42 6.38 -19.53
CA SER A 86 9.50 6.44 -20.54
C SER A 86 10.75 5.62 -20.17
N SER A 87 10.73 4.92 -19.02
CA SER A 87 11.83 4.04 -18.55
C SER A 87 11.52 2.57 -18.68
#